data_AF-T0LZG3-F1
#
_entry.id   AF-T0LZG3-F1
#
_cell.length_a   1.000
_cell.length_b   1.000
_cell.length_c   1.000
_cell.angle_alpha   90.00
_cell.angle_beta   90.00
_cell.angle_gamma   90.00
#
_symmetry.space_group_name_H-M   'P 1'
#
loop_
_entity.id
_entity.type
_entity.pdbx_description
1 polymer ?
#
loop_
_entity_poly.entity_id
_entity_poly.type
_entity_poly.pdbx_seq_one_letter_code
_entity_poly.pdbx_strand_id
1 'polypeptide(L)'
;MLPEKYHINLIGSNVLGSREADKDVMENSQILIEENSAQSEMESSEISDIRDRKKIITLGEFVVNPDKYNRNKTVFKCLGIGLEDLAAGYVVLKNMALL
;
A
#
# COMPACT_ATOMS: atom_id res chain seq x y z
N MET A 1 7.56 20.79 -2.35
CA MET A 1 8.55 19.81 -2.85
C MET A 1 8.81 18.81 -1.73
N LEU A 2 8.65 17.52 -1.96
CA LEU A 2 8.91 16.49 -0.95
C LEU A 2 10.42 16.36 -0.71
N PRO A 3 10.87 15.97 0.51
CA PRO A 3 12.28 15.79 0.83
C PRO A 3 12.90 14.65 0.01
N GLU A 4 14.24 14.59 -0.03
CA GLU A 4 14.97 13.52 -0.73
C GLU A 4 14.72 12.13 -0.15
N LYS A 5 14.23 12.07 1.09
CA LYS A 5 13.79 10.83 1.73
C LYS A 5 12.40 11.01 2.35
N TYR A 6 11.45 10.18 1.95
CA TYR A 6 10.12 10.12 2.55
C TYR A 6 9.53 8.71 2.49
N HIS A 7 8.62 8.47 3.42
CA HIS A 7 7.65 7.40 3.38
C HIS A 7 6.28 8.00 3.63
N ILE A 8 5.29 7.65 2.80
CA ILE A 8 3.92 8.12 2.92
C ILE A 8 3.00 6.91 2.98
N ASN A 9 2.09 6.91 3.95
CA ASN A 9 0.96 5.98 4.00
C ASN A 9 -0.27 6.71 3.48
N LEU A 10 -0.85 6.20 2.41
CA LEU A 10 -2.13 6.63 1.87
C LEU A 10 -3.17 5.62 2.35
N ILE A 11 -4.11 6.05 3.18
CA ILE A 11 -5.05 5.18 3.91
C ILE A 11 -6.49 5.37 3.42
N GLY A 12 -6.86 6.58 3.04
CA GLY A 12 -8.20 6.89 2.58
C GLY A 12 -8.38 6.66 1.08
N SER A 13 -9.61 6.89 0.62
CA SER A 13 -10.06 6.76 -0.76
C SER A 13 -9.97 5.34 -1.33
N ASN A 14 -11.12 4.67 -1.36
CA ASN A 14 -11.42 3.46 -2.12
C ASN A 14 -12.42 3.72 -3.26
N VAL A 15 -12.69 5.00 -3.57
CA VAL A 15 -13.61 5.43 -4.61
C VAL A 15 -12.81 5.92 -5.81
N LEU A 16 -13.09 5.35 -6.98
CA LEU A 16 -12.49 5.78 -8.23
C LEU A 16 -12.75 7.28 -8.48
N GLY A 17 -11.70 8.01 -8.83
CA GLY A 17 -11.69 9.45 -9.04
C GLY A 17 -11.34 10.27 -7.79
N SER A 18 -11.28 9.65 -6.61
CA SER A 18 -10.79 10.29 -5.38
C SER A 18 -9.35 9.88 -5.07
N ARG A 19 -8.60 10.80 -4.48
CA ARG A 19 -7.17 10.67 -4.22
C ARG A 19 -6.74 11.57 -3.06
N GLU A 20 -5.80 11.08 -2.27
CA GLU A 20 -5.17 11.78 -1.15
C GLU A 20 -3.90 12.49 -1.57
N ALA A 21 -3.20 11.92 -2.56
CA ALA A 21 -1.95 12.46 -3.08
C ALA A 21 -2.03 12.79 -4.57
N ASP A 22 -1.33 13.84 -4.97
CA ASP A 22 -1.19 14.20 -6.39
C ASP A 22 -0.41 13.10 -7.17
N LYS A 23 -0.55 13.06 -8.49
CA LYS A 23 0.13 12.08 -9.35
C LYS A 23 1.64 12.22 -9.19
N ASP A 24 2.12 13.45 -9.04
CA ASP A 24 3.53 13.75 -8.85
C ASP A 24 4.14 13.02 -7.64
N VAL A 25 3.38 12.82 -6.56
CA VAL A 25 3.87 12.09 -5.37
C VAL A 25 4.10 10.62 -5.70
N MET A 26 3.15 10.02 -6.41
CA MET A 26 3.20 8.63 -6.81
C MET A 26 4.26 8.41 -7.89
N GLU A 27 4.35 9.32 -8.88
CA GLU A 27 5.30 9.27 -9.99
C GLU A 27 6.75 9.40 -9.53
N ASN A 28 7.03 10.33 -8.59
CA ASN A 28 8.39 10.58 -8.06
C ASN A 28 8.83 9.57 -6.99
N SER A 29 7.93 8.70 -6.53
CA SER A 29 8.32 7.59 -5.65
C SER A 29 9.18 6.57 -6.40
N GLN A 30 10.12 5.97 -5.68
CA GLN A 30 10.96 4.88 -6.19
C GLN A 30 10.26 3.53 -6.09
N ILE A 31 9.34 3.41 -5.15
CA ILE A 31 8.54 2.21 -4.93
C ILE A 31 7.16 2.59 -4.42
N LEU A 32 6.16 1.92 -4.96
CA LEU A 32 4.78 1.93 -4.52
C LEU A 32 4.46 0.55 -3.96
N ILE A 33 3.95 0.51 -2.74
CA ILE A 33 3.61 -0.73 -2.06
C ILE A 33 2.09 -0.78 -1.94
N GLU A 34 1.49 -1.88 -2.36
CA GLU A 34 0.04 -2.12 -2.30
C GLU A 34 -0.26 -3.41 -1.52
N GLU A 35 -1.43 -3.51 -0.89
CA GLU A 35 -1.82 -4.74 -0.17
C GLU A 35 -2.18 -5.88 -1.13
N ASN A 36 -2.91 -5.54 -2.20
CA ASN A 36 -3.41 -6.48 -3.18
C ASN A 36 -3.55 -5.83 -4.56
N SER A 37 -2.94 -6.42 -5.59
CA SER A 37 -2.93 -5.85 -6.94
C SER A 37 -4.29 -5.79 -7.60
N ALA A 38 -5.13 -6.82 -7.43
CA ALA A 38 -6.44 -6.86 -8.07
C ALA A 38 -7.38 -5.80 -7.48
N GLN A 39 -7.42 -5.69 -6.15
CA GLN A 39 -8.22 -4.67 -5.47
C GLN A 39 -7.69 -3.25 -5.75
N SER A 40 -6.37 -3.06 -5.72
CA SER A 40 -5.77 -1.73 -5.94
C SER A 40 -6.05 -1.18 -7.33
N GLU A 41 -6.07 -2.04 -8.35
CA GLU A 41 -6.43 -1.66 -9.71
C GLU A 41 -7.91 -1.23 -9.82
N MET A 42 -8.79 -1.80 -8.99
CA MET A 42 -10.22 -1.52 -9.02
C MET A 42 -10.65 -0.33 -8.16
N GLU A 43 -9.96 -0.10 -7.04
CA GLU A 43 -10.43 0.80 -5.97
C GLU A 43 -9.52 2.01 -5.74
N SER A 44 -8.28 1.99 -6.24
CA SER A 44 -7.32 3.08 -6.04
C SER A 44 -6.92 3.75 -7.35
N SER A 45 -7.44 4.96 -7.56
CA SER A 45 -6.99 5.82 -8.67
C SER A 45 -5.51 6.19 -8.56
N GLU A 46 -4.91 6.14 -7.38
CA GLU A 46 -3.49 6.44 -7.17
C GLU A 46 -2.58 5.31 -7.63
N ILE A 47 -3.13 4.10 -7.75
CA ILE A 47 -2.43 2.91 -8.27
C ILE A 47 -2.79 2.68 -9.75
N SER A 48 -4.08 2.71 -10.09
CA SER A 48 -4.54 2.44 -11.48
C SER A 48 -3.97 3.43 -12.50
N ASP A 49 -3.72 4.69 -12.08
CA ASP A 49 -3.19 5.72 -12.97
C ASP A 49 -1.67 5.60 -13.22
N ILE A 50 -0.98 4.69 -12.53
CA ILE A 50 0.47 4.56 -12.61
C ILE A 50 0.90 3.77 -13.84
N ARG A 51 1.66 4.45 -14.70
CA ARG A 51 2.18 3.87 -15.95
C ARG A 51 3.31 2.86 -15.71
N ASP A 52 4.25 3.20 -14.84
CA ASP A 52 5.37 2.29 -14.53
C ASP A 52 4.94 1.26 -13.50
N ARG A 53 4.47 0.10 -13.98
CA ARG A 53 4.05 -1.01 -13.12
C ARG A 53 5.23 -1.68 -12.41
N LYS A 54 6.48 -1.48 -12.84
CA LYS A 54 7.65 -2.17 -12.26
C LYS A 54 8.02 -1.68 -10.86
N LYS A 55 7.61 -0.45 -10.50
CA LYS A 55 7.80 0.10 -9.15
C LYS A 55 6.68 -0.26 -8.19
N ILE A 56 5.59 -0.87 -8.66
CA ILE A 56 4.49 -1.31 -7.83
C ILE A 56 4.80 -2.74 -7.38
N ILE A 57 4.78 -2.96 -6.07
CA ILE A 57 4.96 -4.28 -5.48
C ILE A 57 3.90 -4.51 -4.41
N THR A 58 3.62 -5.78 -4.14
CA THR A 58 2.74 -6.14 -3.04
C THR A 58 3.46 -6.04 -1.70
N LEU A 59 2.70 -5.81 -0.63
CA LEU A 59 3.21 -5.81 0.74
C LEU A 59 3.86 -7.16 1.09
N GLY A 60 3.30 -8.27 0.60
CA GLY A 60 3.87 -9.60 0.77
C GLY A 60 5.28 -9.73 0.15
N GLU A 61 5.47 -9.25 -1.07
CA GLU A 61 6.79 -9.23 -1.73
C GLU A 61 7.78 -8.35 -0.96
N PHE A 62 7.33 -7.18 -0.49
CA PHE A 62 8.16 -6.27 0.30
C PHE A 62 8.64 -6.91 1.61
N VAL A 63 7.74 -7.56 2.34
CA VAL A 63 8.05 -8.18 3.65
C VAL A 63 9.03 -9.35 3.51
N VAL A 64 8.96 -10.11 2.41
CA VAL A 64 9.86 -11.25 2.19
C VAL A 64 11.30 -10.81 1.92
N ASN A 65 11.51 -9.68 1.23
CA ASN A 65 12.86 -9.21 0.90
C ASN A 65 12.93 -7.67 0.84
N PRO A 66 12.88 -6.99 1.99
CA PRO A 66 12.80 -5.53 2.04
C PRO A 66 14.07 -4.84 1.54
N ASP A 67 15.23 -5.49 1.65
CA ASP A 67 16.53 -4.91 1.25
C ASP A 67 16.77 -4.93 -0.27
N LYS A 68 15.93 -5.65 -1.03
CA LYS A 68 15.95 -5.64 -2.51
C LYS A 68 15.56 -4.29 -3.09
N TYR A 69 14.85 -3.45 -2.34
CA TYR A 69 14.20 -2.25 -2.86
C TYR A 69 14.82 -0.95 -2.35
N ASN A 70 14.80 0.09 -3.19
CA ASN A 70 15.23 1.42 -2.76
C ASN A 70 14.17 2.06 -1.86
N ARG A 71 14.55 2.38 -0.62
CA ARG A 71 13.64 2.89 0.41
C ARG A 71 13.73 4.39 0.64
N ASN A 72 14.37 5.16 -0.25
CA ASN A 72 14.47 6.60 -0.05
C ASN A 72 13.12 7.30 -0.25
N LYS A 73 12.37 6.98 -1.31
CA LYS A 73 11.08 7.62 -1.62
C LYS A 73 10.01 6.55 -1.80
N THR A 74 9.26 6.25 -0.75
CA THR A 74 8.29 5.15 -0.75
C THR A 74 6.88 5.65 -0.49
N VAL A 75 5.90 5.02 -1.12
CA VAL A 75 4.48 5.21 -0.79
C VAL A 75 3.86 3.85 -0.57
N PHE A 76 3.11 3.70 0.51
CA PHE A 76 2.25 2.55 0.75
C PHE A 76 0.80 3.00 0.58
N LYS A 77 0.05 2.27 -0.25
CA LYS A 77 -1.40 2.44 -0.42
C LYS A 77 -2.11 1.32 0.33
N CYS A 78 -2.86 1.70 1.34
CA CYS A 78 -3.76 0.87 2.11
C CYS A 78 -5.19 1.03 1.56
N LEU A 79 -5.85 -0.08 1.33
CA LEU A 79 -7.28 -0.17 1.03
C LEU A 79 -8.02 -1.02 2.08
N GLY A 80 -7.27 -1.81 2.85
CA GLY A 80 -7.80 -2.81 3.76
C GLY A 80 -8.16 -4.08 2.99
N ILE A 81 -7.61 -5.21 3.45
CA ILE A 81 -7.99 -6.54 2.96
C ILE A 81 -8.56 -7.36 4.11
N GLY A 82 -9.58 -8.19 3.84
CA GLY A 82 -10.22 -9.01 4.88
C GLY A 82 -9.27 -9.99 5.61
N LEU A 83 -8.08 -10.25 5.05
CA LEU A 83 -7.03 -11.00 5.74
C LEU A 83 -6.56 -10.30 7.04
N GLU A 84 -6.49 -8.97 7.04
CA GLU A 84 -6.07 -8.17 8.19
C GLU A 84 -7.10 -8.29 9.32
N ASP A 85 -8.39 -8.19 8.98
CA ASP A 85 -9.50 -8.38 9.92
C ASP A 85 -9.49 -9.79 10.53
N LEU A 86 -9.29 -10.82 9.70
CA LEU A 86 -9.22 -12.21 10.17
C LEU A 86 -8.03 -12.44 11.10
N ALA A 87 -6.86 -11.90 10.75
CA ALA A 87 -5.66 -12.02 11.56
C ALA A 87 -5.83 -11.30 12.91
N ALA A 88 -6.35 -10.07 12.90
CA ALA A 88 -6.63 -9.31 14.11
C ALA A 88 -7.68 -10.01 14.98
N GLY A 89 -8.78 -10.47 14.37
CA GLY A 89 -9.85 -11.21 15.06
C GLY A 89 -9.35 -12.48 15.72
N TYR A 90 -8.50 -13.27 15.05
CA TYR A 90 -7.88 -14.46 15.63
C TYR A 90 -7.06 -14.13 16.88
N VAL A 91 -6.22 -13.09 16.82
CA VAL A 91 -5.40 -12.66 17.97
C VAL A 91 -6.27 -12.25 19.15
N VAL A 92 -7.35 -11.50 18.90
CA VAL A 92 -8.30 -11.08 19.94
C VAL A 92 -8.96 -12.30 20.59
N LEU A 93 -9.54 -13.20 19.81
CA LEU A 93 -10.24 -14.38 20.33
C LEU A 93 -9.32 -15.31 21.12
N LYS A 94 -8.10 -15.52 20.63
CA LYS A 94 -7.08 -16.32 21.31
C LYS A 94 -6.70 -15.72 22.67
N ASN A 95 -6.51 -14.40 22.73
CA ASN A 95 -6.17 -13.71 23.99
C ASN A 95 -7.35 -13.68 24.98
N MET A 96 -8.57 -13.83 24.51
CA MET A 96 -9.76 -14.01 25.34
C MET A 96 -9.99 -15.47 25.78
N ALA A 97 -9.12 -16.41 25.36
CA ALA A 97 -9.28 -17.85 25.56
C ALA A 97 -10.60 -18.42 24.99
N LEU A 98 -11.09 -17.80 23.91
CA LEU A 98 -12.25 -18.28 23.15
C LEU A 98 -11.86 -19.15 21.94
N LEU A 99 -10.56 -19.18 21.62
CA LEU A 99 -9.89 -20.06 20.65
C LEU A 99 -8.53 -20.50 21.20
#